data_AF-A0A3S0DR26-F1
#
_entry.id   AF-A0A3S0DR26-F1
#
_cell.length_a   1.000
_cell.length_b   1.000
_cell.length_c   1.000
_cell.angle_alpha   90.00
_cell.angle_beta   90.00
_cell.angle_gamma   90.00
#
_symmetry.space_group_name_H-M   'P 1'
#
loop_
_entity.id
_entity.type
_entity.pdbx_description
1 polymer ?
#
loop_
_entity_poly.entity_id
_entity_poly.type
_entity_poly.pdbx_seq_one_letter_code
_entity_poly.pdbx_strand_id
1 'polypeptide(L)'
;MSKKPFQFKVNLPEGYSRDERQAIAAEIVSFVRQRTLKGVDFEGSKFPKYSDSYTKSVNFRAAGKDKSSINLTLSGDMLAYLDLQEDNEDELIIGYEEGSKEAGKAEGNQIGSYGKPTGNAKKARKFLGITQEDLSKILSKYPLNDDARREARADAVLEAKERVDDYVNEIKQQGVEDEDPTRLARLLKLKVGK
;
A
#
# COMPACT_ATOMS: atom_id res chain seq x y z
N MET A 1 7.08 -14.83 -20.70
CA MET A 1 6.06 -15.19 -19.69
C MET A 1 5.74 -13.93 -18.92
N SER A 2 4.50 -13.48 -18.96
CA SER A 2 4.09 -12.36 -18.11
C SER A 2 4.24 -12.78 -16.65
N LYS A 3 4.93 -11.99 -15.83
CA LYS A 3 5.02 -12.25 -14.40
C LYS A 3 3.64 -11.93 -13.83
N LYS A 4 3.03 -12.90 -13.13
CA LYS A 4 1.76 -12.68 -12.43
C LYS A 4 1.85 -11.39 -11.61
N PRO A 5 0.82 -10.53 -11.65
CA PRO A 5 0.83 -9.29 -10.88
C PRO A 5 0.96 -9.60 -9.38
N PHE A 6 1.65 -8.71 -8.66
CA PHE A 6 1.82 -8.83 -7.21
C PHE A 6 0.55 -8.38 -6.51
N GLN A 7 -0.37 -9.33 -6.36
CA GLN A 7 -1.71 -9.14 -5.83
C GLN A 7 -2.02 -10.17 -4.72
N PHE A 8 -3.01 -9.87 -3.89
CA PHE A 8 -3.59 -10.80 -2.95
C PHE A 8 -5.12 -10.73 -2.99
N LYS A 9 -5.74 -11.88 -2.75
CA LYS A 9 -7.20 -12.04 -2.70
C LYS A 9 -7.70 -11.79 -1.28
N VAL A 10 -8.87 -11.18 -1.17
CA VAL A 10 -9.59 -10.99 0.08
C VAL A 10 -11.01 -11.51 -0.13
N ASN A 11 -11.36 -12.57 0.58
CA ASN A 11 -12.72 -13.09 0.56
C ASN A 11 -13.59 -12.26 1.48
N LEU A 12 -14.74 -11.83 0.97
CA LEU A 12 -15.74 -11.09 1.72
C LEU A 12 -16.98 -11.96 1.93
N PRO A 13 -17.65 -11.84 3.08
CA PRO A 13 -19.04 -12.27 3.20
C PRO A 13 -19.92 -11.61 2.12
N GLU A 14 -20.91 -12.35 1.64
CA GLU A 14 -21.96 -11.79 0.78
C GLU A 14 -22.78 -10.71 1.52
N GLY A 15 -23.50 -9.88 0.76
CA GLY A 15 -24.41 -8.86 1.31
C GLY A 15 -23.85 -7.44 1.34
N TYR A 16 -22.58 -7.24 0.95
CA TYR A 16 -22.04 -5.91 0.73
C TYR A 16 -22.40 -5.37 -0.66
N SER A 17 -22.87 -4.13 -0.70
CA SER A 17 -23.04 -3.36 -1.93
C SER A 17 -21.68 -3.06 -2.56
N ARG A 18 -21.68 -2.61 -3.83
CA ARG A 18 -20.45 -2.25 -4.53
C ARG A 18 -19.69 -1.14 -3.80
N ASP A 19 -20.38 -0.10 -3.36
CA ASP A 19 -19.75 1.06 -2.71
C ASP A 19 -19.14 0.67 -1.35
N GLU A 20 -19.81 -0.21 -0.61
CA GLU A 20 -19.26 -0.77 0.64
C GLU A 20 -18.03 -1.64 0.37
N ARG A 21 -18.03 -2.47 -0.67
CA ARG A 21 -16.86 -3.27 -1.06
C ARG A 21 -15.68 -2.39 -1.44
N GLN A 22 -15.91 -1.29 -2.17
CA GLN A 22 -14.89 -0.31 -2.50
C GLN A 22 -14.36 0.42 -1.27
N ALA A 23 -15.23 0.79 -0.32
CA ALA A 23 -14.83 1.38 0.94
C ALA A 23 -13.99 0.41 1.81
N ILE A 24 -14.40 -0.86 1.88
CA ILE A 24 -13.64 -1.93 2.53
C ILE A 24 -12.26 -2.09 1.87
N ALA A 25 -12.20 -2.11 0.54
CA ALA A 25 -10.94 -2.18 -0.20
C ALA A 25 -10.01 -0.99 0.13
N ALA A 26 -10.54 0.23 0.14
CA ALA A 26 -9.79 1.44 0.48
C ALA A 26 -9.23 1.37 1.91
N GLU A 27 -9.99 0.85 2.88
CA GLU A 27 -9.51 0.62 4.23
C GLU A 27 -8.44 -0.46 4.32
N ILE A 28 -8.57 -1.56 3.58
CA ILE A 28 -7.54 -2.62 3.51
C ILE A 28 -6.24 -2.04 2.93
N VAL A 29 -6.32 -1.30 1.84
CA VAL A 29 -5.17 -0.62 1.22
C VAL A 29 -4.52 0.33 2.23
N SER A 30 -5.31 1.17 2.91
CA SER A 30 -4.81 2.09 3.95
C SER A 30 -4.13 1.33 5.09
N PHE A 31 -4.72 0.23 5.56
CA PHE A 31 -4.15 -0.62 6.60
C PHE A 31 -2.79 -1.21 6.18
N VAL A 32 -2.72 -1.81 4.98
CA VAL A 32 -1.47 -2.36 4.44
C VAL A 32 -0.39 -1.28 4.32
N ARG A 33 -0.73 -0.11 3.79
CA ARG A 33 0.19 1.04 3.69
C ARG A 33 0.71 1.44 5.07
N GLN A 34 -0.16 1.67 6.04
CA GLN A 34 0.23 2.10 7.40
C GLN A 34 1.08 1.04 8.12
N ARG A 35 0.72 -0.24 8.03
CA ARG A 35 1.52 -1.34 8.59
C ARG A 35 2.90 -1.42 7.96
N THR A 36 2.97 -1.31 6.63
CA THR A 36 4.23 -1.32 5.89
C THR A 36 5.12 -0.14 6.24
N LEU A 37 4.54 1.05 6.42
CA LEU A 37 5.26 2.25 6.88
C LEU A 37 5.83 2.09 8.30
N LYS A 38 5.20 1.25 9.14
CA LYS A 38 5.74 0.86 10.47
C LYS A 38 6.84 -0.21 10.39
N GLY A 39 7.17 -0.68 9.18
CA GLY A 39 8.19 -1.70 8.96
C GLY A 39 7.74 -3.10 9.38
N VAL A 40 6.43 -3.39 9.30
CA VAL A 40 5.83 -4.64 9.73
C VAL A 40 5.24 -5.37 8.51
N ASP A 41 5.46 -6.68 8.44
CA ASP A 41 4.92 -7.56 7.40
C ASP A 41 3.49 -7.99 7.68
N PHE A 42 2.90 -8.77 6.76
CA PHE A 42 1.50 -9.16 6.91
C PHE A 42 1.22 -10.12 8.07
N GLU A 43 2.23 -10.81 8.59
CA GLU A 43 2.13 -11.72 9.74
C GLU A 43 2.41 -11.00 11.07
N GLY A 44 2.68 -9.69 11.04
CA GLY A 44 2.99 -8.89 12.22
C GLY A 44 4.48 -8.89 12.60
N SER A 45 5.35 -9.50 11.79
CA SER A 45 6.79 -9.54 12.04
C SER A 45 7.49 -8.29 11.49
N LYS A 46 8.57 -7.86 12.16
CA LYS A 46 9.37 -6.72 11.69
C LYS A 46 10.15 -7.09 10.43
N PHE A 47 10.21 -6.18 9.46
CA PHE A 47 11.01 -6.36 8.26
C PHE A 47 12.49 -6.55 8.58
N PRO A 48 13.21 -7.35 7.77
CA PRO A 48 14.65 -7.46 7.89
C PRO A 48 15.31 -6.10 7.64
N LYS A 49 16.31 -5.79 8.48
CA LYS A 49 17.17 -4.63 8.31
C LYS A 49 17.98 -4.75 7.02
N TYR A 50 18.45 -3.63 6.49
CA TYR A 50 19.41 -3.64 5.40
C TYR A 50 20.72 -4.30 5.83
N SER A 51 21.36 -5.04 4.92
CA SER A 51 22.67 -5.63 5.20
C SER A 51 23.75 -4.54 5.34
N ASP A 52 24.75 -4.78 6.17
CA ASP A 52 25.85 -3.83 6.38
C ASP A 52 26.59 -3.49 5.09
N SER A 53 26.75 -4.46 4.19
CA SER A 53 27.35 -4.25 2.88
C SER A 53 26.54 -3.29 1.98
N TYR A 54 25.20 -3.38 2.03
CA TYR A 54 24.34 -2.50 1.23
C TYR A 54 24.29 -1.09 1.82
N THR A 55 24.20 -0.97 3.15
CA THR A 55 24.19 0.34 3.82
C THR A 55 25.48 1.12 3.65
N LYS A 56 26.60 0.44 3.37
CA LYS A 56 27.91 1.05 3.05
C LYS A 56 28.07 1.40 1.56
N SER A 57 27.14 0.98 0.69
CA SER A 57 27.23 1.25 -0.74
C SER A 57 27.01 2.73 -1.07
N VAL A 58 27.66 3.20 -2.14
CA VAL A 58 27.48 4.58 -2.65
C VAL A 58 26.02 4.85 -2.98
N ASN A 59 25.33 3.88 -3.59
CA ASN A 59 23.91 3.99 -3.94
C ASN A 59 23.00 4.17 -2.71
N PHE A 60 23.33 3.57 -1.57
CA PHE A 60 22.56 3.75 -0.35
C PHE A 60 22.74 5.14 0.24
N ARG A 61 23.98 5.64 0.24
CA ARG A 61 24.34 6.98 0.72
C ARG A 61 23.78 8.09 -0.19
N ALA A 62 23.85 7.89 -1.50
CA ALA A 62 23.31 8.80 -2.51
C ALA A 62 21.78 8.88 -2.47
N ALA A 63 21.10 7.79 -2.13
CA ALA A 63 19.64 7.75 -1.99
C ALA A 63 19.12 8.34 -0.66
N GLY A 64 19.98 8.93 0.18
CA GLY A 64 19.59 9.56 1.45
C GLY A 64 18.92 8.60 2.44
N LYS A 65 19.20 7.29 2.36
CA LYS A 65 18.56 6.28 3.21
C LYS A 65 19.24 6.21 4.57
N ASP A 66 18.46 6.25 5.63
CA ASP A 66 18.98 6.02 6.99
C ASP A 66 19.10 4.53 7.30
N LYS A 67 20.07 4.15 8.14
CA LYS A 67 20.24 2.75 8.59
C LYS A 67 19.10 2.27 9.50
N SER A 68 18.48 3.20 10.22
CA SER A 68 17.45 2.96 11.24
C SER A 68 16.02 3.16 10.70
N SER A 69 15.86 4.04 9.72
CA SER A 69 14.62 4.25 8.97
C SER A 69 14.75 3.45 7.68
N ILE A 70 13.98 2.37 7.52
CA ILE A 70 13.77 1.80 6.19
C ILE A 70 13.16 2.95 5.39
N ASN A 71 13.99 3.67 4.62
CA ASN A 71 13.56 4.95 4.08
C ASN A 71 12.55 4.67 2.99
N LEU A 72 11.27 4.79 3.36
CA LEU A 72 10.09 4.47 2.58
C LEU A 72 9.86 5.51 1.49
N THR A 73 10.88 6.22 1.00
CA THR A 73 10.75 7.11 -0.15
C THR A 73 10.51 6.28 -1.42
N LEU A 74 11.28 5.21 -1.62
CA LEU A 74 11.05 4.25 -2.73
C LEU A 74 9.88 3.30 -2.47
N SER A 75 9.60 3.00 -1.19
CA SER A 75 8.42 2.22 -0.81
C SER A 75 7.16 3.08 -0.81
N GLY A 76 7.27 4.40 -0.68
CA GLY A 76 6.16 5.34 -0.60
C GLY A 76 5.51 5.51 -1.96
N ASP A 77 6.34 5.66 -3.00
CA ASP A 77 5.87 5.57 -4.40
C ASP A 77 5.19 4.23 -4.63
N MET A 78 5.84 3.11 -4.29
CA MET A 78 5.27 1.78 -4.47
C MET A 78 3.98 1.55 -3.65
N LEU A 79 3.89 2.08 -2.43
CA LEU A 79 2.68 1.97 -1.61
C LEU A 79 1.55 2.85 -2.13
N ALA A 80 1.85 3.98 -2.76
CA ALA A 80 0.86 4.89 -3.34
C ALA A 80 0.09 4.26 -4.51
N TYR A 81 0.70 3.33 -5.24
CA TYR A 81 0.07 2.59 -6.34
C TYR A 81 -0.56 1.25 -5.92
N LEU A 82 -0.53 0.90 -4.63
CA LEU A 82 -1.30 -0.24 -4.14
C LEU A 82 -2.79 0.12 -4.20
N ASP A 83 -3.59 -0.62 -4.96
CA ASP A 83 -5.00 -0.31 -5.12
C ASP A 83 -5.87 -1.56 -5.34
N LEU A 84 -7.18 -1.39 -5.30
CA LEU A 84 -8.15 -2.37 -5.75
C LEU A 84 -7.98 -2.61 -7.26
N GLN A 85 -7.85 -3.87 -7.66
CA GLN A 85 -7.65 -4.31 -9.04
C GLN A 85 -8.92 -4.95 -9.61
N GLU A 86 -9.61 -5.76 -8.80
CA GLU A 86 -10.89 -6.38 -9.16
C GLU A 86 -11.86 -6.36 -7.97
N ASP A 87 -13.13 -6.11 -8.27
CA ASP A 87 -14.26 -5.99 -7.33
C ASP A 87 -15.35 -6.98 -7.74
N ASN A 88 -15.35 -8.15 -7.11
CA ASN A 88 -16.37 -9.17 -7.26
C ASN A 88 -17.27 -9.19 -6.01
N GLU A 89 -18.43 -9.84 -6.08
CA GLU A 89 -19.42 -9.83 -4.99
C GLU A 89 -18.89 -10.40 -3.67
N ASP A 90 -18.05 -11.43 -3.74
CA ASP A 90 -17.48 -12.18 -2.61
C ASP A 90 -15.94 -12.14 -2.55
N GLU A 91 -15.29 -11.48 -3.51
CA GLU A 91 -13.83 -11.44 -3.63
C GLU A 91 -13.33 -10.07 -4.08
N LEU A 92 -12.34 -9.54 -3.36
CA LEU A 92 -11.55 -8.39 -3.81
C LEU A 92 -10.14 -8.84 -4.18
N ILE A 93 -9.62 -8.30 -5.28
CA ILE A 93 -8.21 -8.45 -5.65
C ILE A 93 -7.51 -7.12 -5.43
N ILE A 94 -6.54 -7.09 -4.52
CA ILE A 94 -5.79 -5.88 -4.17
C ILE A 94 -4.33 -6.09 -4.53
N GLY A 95 -3.71 -5.08 -5.15
CA GLY A 95 -2.31 -5.17 -5.54
C GLY A 95 -1.90 -4.10 -6.52
N TYR A 96 -1.10 -4.50 -7.50
CA TYR A 96 -0.54 -3.64 -8.52
C TYR A 96 -1.04 -4.02 -9.90
N GLU A 97 -1.15 -3.01 -10.77
CA GLU A 97 -1.40 -3.20 -12.19
C GLU A 97 -0.28 -4.06 -12.79
N GLU A 98 -0.67 -5.01 -13.64
CA GLU A 98 0.26 -5.92 -14.31
C GLU A 98 1.22 -5.14 -15.23
N GLY A 99 2.51 -5.48 -15.17
CA GLY A 99 3.54 -4.81 -15.99
C GLY A 99 3.96 -3.42 -15.52
N SER A 100 3.32 -2.86 -14.48
CA SER A 100 3.74 -1.58 -13.89
C SER A 100 5.16 -1.65 -13.29
N LYS A 101 5.87 -0.51 -13.26
CA LYS A 101 7.19 -0.41 -12.61
C LYS A 101 7.08 -0.73 -11.12
N GLU A 102 5.95 -0.37 -10.52
CA GLU A 102 5.58 -0.56 -9.13
C GLU A 102 5.39 -2.03 -8.81
N ALA A 103 4.78 -2.82 -9.71
CA ALA A 103 4.71 -4.27 -9.57
C ALA A 103 6.10 -4.91 -9.49
N GLY A 104 7.08 -4.45 -10.27
CA GLY A 104 8.47 -4.92 -10.20
C GLY A 104 9.17 -4.54 -8.88
N LYS A 105 8.90 -3.34 -8.35
CA LYS A 105 9.37 -2.92 -7.01
C LYS A 105 8.71 -3.73 -5.90
N ALA A 106 7.41 -4.00 -6.02
CA ALA A 106 6.64 -4.82 -5.10
C ALA A 106 7.17 -6.25 -5.08
N GLU A 107 7.42 -6.86 -6.25
CA GLU A 107 8.08 -8.15 -6.40
C GLU A 107 9.40 -8.19 -5.60
N GLY A 108 10.27 -7.22 -5.88
CA GLY A 108 11.59 -7.15 -5.27
C GLY A 108 11.53 -7.11 -3.75
N ASN A 109 10.54 -6.41 -3.18
CA ASN A 109 10.33 -6.38 -1.74
C ASN A 109 9.66 -7.67 -1.24
N GLN A 110 8.58 -8.13 -1.87
CA GLN A 110 7.76 -9.25 -1.41
C GLN A 110 8.55 -10.56 -1.33
N ILE A 111 9.39 -10.85 -2.34
CA ILE A 111 10.17 -12.09 -2.41
C ILE A 111 11.69 -11.88 -2.32
N GLY A 112 12.16 -10.63 -2.22
CA GLY A 112 13.59 -10.33 -2.11
C GLY A 112 14.37 -10.54 -3.41
N SER A 113 13.71 -10.51 -4.57
CA SER A 113 14.36 -10.79 -5.87
C SER A 113 15.24 -9.63 -6.33
N TYR A 114 14.76 -8.38 -6.20
CA TYR A 114 15.44 -7.15 -6.65
C TYR A 114 16.04 -7.28 -8.06
N GLY A 115 15.26 -7.80 -9.01
CA GLY A 115 15.67 -8.00 -10.41
C GLY A 115 16.39 -9.33 -10.69
N LYS A 116 16.60 -10.18 -9.68
CA LYS A 116 17.16 -11.52 -9.88
C LYS A 116 16.08 -12.55 -10.25
N PRO A 117 16.45 -13.64 -10.97
CA PRO A 117 15.51 -14.71 -11.31
C PRO A 117 14.91 -15.41 -10.09
N THR A 118 15.64 -15.47 -8.98
CA THR A 118 15.21 -16.11 -7.74
C THR A 118 15.15 -15.12 -6.57
N GLY A 119 14.10 -15.24 -5.77
CA GLY A 119 13.92 -14.47 -4.54
C GLY A 119 14.89 -14.89 -3.43
N ASN A 120 15.11 -14.00 -2.46
CA ASN A 120 15.85 -14.28 -1.25
C ASN A 120 14.97 -13.98 -0.03
N ALA A 121 14.46 -15.04 0.61
CA ALA A 121 13.58 -14.94 1.76
C ALA A 121 14.19 -14.12 2.93
N LYS A 122 15.53 -14.14 3.11
CA LYS A 122 16.21 -13.36 4.17
C LYS A 122 16.15 -11.84 3.92
N LYS A 123 15.81 -11.42 2.70
CA LYS A 123 15.69 -10.01 2.29
C LYS A 123 14.25 -9.62 1.95
N ALA A 124 13.31 -10.57 2.04
CA ALA A 124 11.92 -10.36 1.73
C ALA A 124 11.26 -9.50 2.82
N ARG A 125 10.36 -8.63 2.38
CA ARG A 125 9.47 -7.79 3.17
C ARG A 125 8.08 -8.13 2.69
N LYS A 126 7.46 -9.16 3.27
CA LYS A 126 6.15 -9.68 2.82
C LYS A 126 5.04 -8.72 3.22
N PHE A 127 4.96 -7.58 2.56
CA PHE A 127 4.08 -6.49 2.96
C PHE A 127 2.67 -6.64 2.37
N LEU A 128 2.50 -7.36 1.27
CA LEU A 128 1.18 -7.67 0.71
C LEU A 128 0.48 -8.76 1.51
N GLY A 129 -0.83 -8.63 1.65
CA GLY A 129 -1.69 -9.53 2.41
C GLY A 129 -2.29 -8.90 3.67
N ILE A 130 -3.32 -9.53 4.17
CA ILE A 130 -4.00 -9.18 5.41
C ILE A 130 -4.33 -10.48 6.16
N THR A 131 -4.21 -10.46 7.48
CA THR A 131 -4.63 -11.61 8.30
C THR A 131 -6.15 -11.63 8.42
N GLN A 132 -6.72 -12.80 8.70
CA GLN A 132 -8.16 -12.89 8.98
C GLN A 132 -8.55 -12.03 10.20
N GLU A 133 -7.67 -11.92 11.18
CA GLU A 133 -7.88 -11.09 12.37
C GLU A 133 -7.99 -9.60 12.01
N ASP A 134 -7.06 -9.08 11.22
CA ASP A 134 -7.08 -7.68 10.80
C ASP A 134 -8.22 -7.38 9.83
N LEU A 135 -8.54 -8.32 8.93
CA LEU A 135 -9.72 -8.22 8.07
C LEU A 135 -10.99 -8.12 8.91
N SER A 136 -11.14 -8.97 9.94
CA SER A 136 -12.30 -8.95 10.84
C SER A 136 -12.42 -7.63 11.59
N LYS A 137 -11.30 -6.99 11.97
CA LYS A 137 -11.31 -5.65 12.57
C LYS A 137 -11.83 -4.59 11.60
N ILE A 138 -11.52 -4.69 10.31
CA ILE A 138 -12.05 -3.79 9.28
C ILE A 138 -13.54 -4.07 9.08
N LEU A 139 -13.93 -5.34 8.87
CA LEU A 139 -15.32 -5.74 8.64
C LEU A 139 -16.25 -5.44 9.83
N SER A 140 -15.73 -5.39 11.06
CA SER A 140 -16.53 -4.98 12.23
C SER A 140 -17.06 -3.53 12.16
N LYS A 141 -16.52 -2.72 11.25
CA LYS A 141 -17.02 -1.37 10.94
C LYS A 141 -18.16 -1.38 9.94
N TYR A 142 -18.37 -2.50 9.25
CA TYR A 142 -19.40 -2.72 8.24
C TYR A 142 -20.34 -3.89 8.65
N PRO A 143 -21.09 -3.75 9.75
CA PRO A 143 -21.97 -4.83 10.23
C PRO A 143 -23.11 -5.13 9.24
N LEU A 144 -23.21 -6.38 8.77
CA LEU A 144 -24.24 -6.82 7.81
C LEU A 144 -25.69 -6.71 8.31
N ASN A 145 -25.91 -6.45 9.61
CA ASN A 145 -27.23 -6.29 10.21
C ASN A 145 -27.62 -4.82 10.44
N ASP A 146 -26.86 -3.86 9.91
CA ASP A 146 -27.08 -2.43 10.10
C ASP A 146 -26.66 -1.67 8.82
N ASP A 147 -27.57 -1.66 7.84
CA ASP A 147 -27.38 -1.08 6.50
C ASP A 147 -27.03 0.41 6.57
N ALA A 148 -27.79 1.17 7.36
CA ALA A 148 -27.59 2.61 7.51
C ALA A 148 -26.17 2.95 8.01
N ARG A 149 -25.63 2.15 8.93
CA ARG A 149 -24.25 2.33 9.40
C ARG A 149 -23.22 1.99 8.32
N ARG A 150 -23.44 0.95 7.53
CA ARG A 150 -22.53 0.56 6.44
C ARG A 150 -22.51 1.61 5.34
N GLU A 151 -23.67 2.06 4.91
CA GLU A 151 -23.83 3.13 3.89
C GLU A 151 -23.12 4.42 4.35
N ALA A 152 -23.43 4.91 5.54
CA ALA A 152 -22.79 6.13 6.07
C ALA A 152 -21.26 5.99 6.19
N ARG A 153 -20.76 4.78 6.49
CA ARG A 153 -19.32 4.53 6.54
C ARG A 153 -18.70 4.48 5.14
N ALA A 154 -19.38 3.82 4.19
CA ALA A 154 -18.94 3.71 2.81
C ALA A 154 -18.81 5.11 2.20
N ASP A 155 -19.84 5.93 2.31
CA ASP A 155 -19.85 7.32 1.84
C ASP A 155 -18.67 8.10 2.42
N ALA A 156 -18.50 8.08 3.75
CA ALA A 156 -17.42 8.81 4.41
C ALA A 156 -16.02 8.36 3.97
N VAL A 157 -15.83 7.07 3.70
CA VAL A 157 -14.56 6.51 3.25
C VAL A 157 -14.30 6.84 1.78
N LEU A 158 -15.30 6.73 0.92
CA LEU A 158 -15.19 7.03 -0.50
C LEU A 158 -14.95 8.53 -0.72
N GLU A 159 -15.69 9.41 -0.04
CA GLU A 159 -15.41 10.85 -0.05
C GLU A 159 -13.99 11.17 0.42
N ALA A 160 -13.50 10.49 1.46
CA ALA A 160 -12.15 10.70 1.96
C ALA A 160 -11.11 10.24 0.94
N LYS A 161 -11.37 9.13 0.23
CA LYS A 161 -10.51 8.63 -0.86
C LYS A 161 -10.48 9.62 -2.02
N GLU A 162 -11.63 10.11 -2.47
CA GLU A 162 -11.73 11.10 -3.54
C GLU A 162 -10.93 12.37 -3.21
N ARG A 163 -11.09 12.93 -1.99
CA ARG A 163 -10.31 14.10 -1.56
C ARG A 163 -8.80 13.86 -1.59
N VAL A 164 -8.36 12.66 -1.23
CA VAL A 164 -6.94 12.28 -1.30
C VAL A 164 -6.48 12.17 -2.76
N ASP A 165 -7.28 11.54 -3.61
CA ASP A 165 -6.95 11.34 -5.03
C ASP A 165 -6.90 12.69 -5.77
N ASP A 166 -7.85 13.60 -5.50
CA ASP A 166 -7.87 14.97 -6.01
C ASP A 166 -6.63 15.75 -5.58
N TYR A 167 -6.26 15.69 -4.30
CA TYR A 167 -5.06 16.34 -3.79
C TYR A 167 -3.78 15.78 -4.43
N VAL A 168 -3.70 14.47 -4.62
CA VAL A 168 -2.58 13.83 -5.32
C VAL A 168 -2.51 14.29 -6.77
N ASN A 169 -3.65 14.42 -7.45
CA ASN A 169 -3.71 14.89 -8.83
C ASN A 169 -3.33 16.37 -8.95
N GLU A 170 -3.79 17.23 -8.04
CA GLU A 170 -3.39 18.64 -7.97
C GLU A 170 -1.88 18.78 -7.80
N ILE A 171 -1.30 18.02 -6.86
CA ILE A 171 0.15 17.97 -6.66
C ILE A 171 0.87 17.52 -7.93
N LYS A 172 0.39 16.46 -8.60
CA LYS A 172 1.01 15.98 -9.83
C LYS A 172 1.00 17.04 -10.92
N GLN A 173 -0.10 17.78 -11.07
CA GLN A 173 -0.23 18.88 -12.04
C GLN A 173 0.70 20.06 -11.70
N GLN A 174 0.82 20.43 -10.42
CA GLN A 174 1.74 21.48 -9.97
C GLN A 174 3.21 21.05 -10.00
N GLY A 175 3.49 19.75 -9.83
CA GLY A 175 4.83 19.15 -9.83
C GLY A 175 5.37 18.79 -11.22
N VAL A 176 4.61 19.01 -12.31
CA VAL A 176 5.14 18.94 -13.68
C VAL A 176 6.15 20.07 -13.97
N GLU A 177 6.28 21.08 -13.08
CA GLU A 177 7.21 22.20 -13.25
C GLU A 177 8.47 22.17 -12.36
N ASP A 178 8.61 21.27 -11.38
CA ASP A 178 9.73 21.32 -10.41
C ASP A 178 10.25 19.91 -10.02
N GLU A 179 11.48 19.58 -10.42
CA GLU A 179 12.11 18.24 -10.33
C GLU A 179 12.52 17.75 -8.91
N ASP A 180 11.97 18.31 -7.82
CA ASP A 180 12.37 17.91 -6.45
C ASP A 180 11.28 17.12 -5.67
N PRO A 181 11.36 15.77 -5.64
CA PRO A 181 10.41 14.92 -4.92
C PRO A 181 10.43 15.08 -3.39
N THR A 182 11.38 15.82 -2.83
CA THR A 182 11.53 16.02 -1.37
C THR A 182 10.49 17.02 -0.81
N ARG A 183 9.89 17.86 -1.66
CA ARG A 183 8.83 18.82 -1.27
C ARG A 183 7.47 18.15 -1.01
N LEU A 184 7.15 17.06 -1.72
CA LEU A 184 5.88 16.31 -1.57
C LEU A 184 5.66 15.84 -0.13
N ALA A 185 6.69 15.19 0.44
CA ALA A 185 6.64 14.64 1.79
C ALA A 185 6.55 15.73 2.87
N ARG A 186 7.00 16.95 2.57
CA ARG A 186 6.95 18.11 3.47
C ARG A 186 5.57 18.77 3.45
N LEU A 187 4.92 18.86 2.29
CA LEU A 187 3.56 19.39 2.14
C LEU A 187 2.50 18.48 2.79
N LEU A 188 2.65 17.16 2.63
CA LEU A 188 1.80 16.15 3.29
C LEU A 188 1.81 16.25 4.83
N LYS A 189 2.95 16.59 5.44
CA LYS A 189 3.06 16.76 6.91
C LYS A 189 2.50 18.09 7.43
N LEU A 190 2.45 19.13 6.60
CA LEU A 190 2.07 20.49 7.03
C LEU A 190 0.55 20.75 7.01
N LYS A 191 -0.21 20.02 6.19
CA LYS A 191 -1.65 20.26 6.03
C LYS A 191 -2.57 19.23 6.71
N VAL A 192 -2.10 18.01 6.98
CA VAL A 192 -2.89 16.97 7.67
C VAL A 192 -2.76 17.06 9.21
N GLY A 193 -1.90 17.95 9.70
CA GLY A 193 -1.66 18.20 11.13
C GLY A 193 -2.38 19.41 11.72
N LYS A 194 -3.46 19.89 11.10
CA LYS A 194 -4.33 20.94 11.66
C LYS A 194 -5.78 20.47 11.70
#